data_AF-A0A937NI66-F1
#
_entry.id   AF-A0A937NI66-F1
#
_cell.length_a   1.000
_cell.length_b   1.000
_cell.length_c   1.000
_cell.angle_alpha   90.00
_cell.angle_beta   90.00
_cell.angle_gamma   90.00
#
_symmetry.space_group_name_H-M   'P 1'
#
loop_
_entity.id
_entity.type
_entity.pdbx_description
1 polymer ?
#
loop_
_entity_poly.entity_id
_entity_poly.type
_entity_poly.pdbx_seq_one_letter_code
_entity_poly.pdbx_strand_id
1 'polypeptide(L)'
;MKKTKRNIAESELQGLCRRYFRDKGFLTREEVPFLLKVADLFCFHEGTGECIAVEVKVRNWRQALTQALVYQMMADQVYIALSSEYTKAVDCELLASKGVGLLAVDTSGKVDLILEAPSSPRRVSYFASQVVATAFPGRGTLACLMF
;
A
#
# COMPACT_ATOMS: atom_id res chain seq x y z
N MET A 1 0.82 30.04 20.47
CA MET A 1 1.99 29.23 20.07
C MET A 1 1.86 28.79 18.62
N LYS A 2 2.76 29.18 17.73
CA LYS A 2 2.86 28.58 16.40
C LYS A 2 3.47 27.19 16.58
N LYS A 3 2.72 26.11 16.33
CA LYS A 3 3.29 24.75 16.31
C LYS A 3 4.35 24.72 15.21
N THR A 4 5.61 24.51 15.58
CA THR A 4 6.69 24.26 14.60
C THR A 4 6.32 22.98 13.84
N LYS A 5 6.13 23.11 12.53
CA LYS A 5 5.69 22.03 11.65
C LYS A 5 6.84 21.02 11.53
N ARG A 6 6.66 19.81 12.08
CA ARG A 6 7.65 18.74 11.96
C ARG A 6 7.53 18.13 10.56
N ASN A 7 8.60 18.23 9.78
CA ASN A 7 8.70 17.48 8.53
C ASN A 7 8.90 16.00 8.87
N ILE A 8 8.06 15.14 8.29
CA ILE A 8 8.10 13.69 8.48
C ILE A 8 8.85 13.03 7.33
N ALA A 9 9.71 12.06 7.64
CA ALA A 9 10.45 11.30 6.62
C ALA A 9 9.59 10.20 6.00
N GLU A 10 9.87 9.82 4.75
CA GLU A 10 9.12 8.73 4.07
C GLU A 10 9.23 7.40 4.82
N SER A 11 10.40 7.08 5.38
CA SER A 11 10.58 5.89 6.23
C SER A 11 9.74 5.93 7.52
N GLU A 12 9.49 7.13 8.08
CA GLU A 12 8.60 7.30 9.23
C GLU A 12 7.14 7.04 8.80
N LEU A 13 6.70 7.55 7.64
CA LEU A 13 5.37 7.24 7.06
C LEU A 13 5.19 5.76 6.80
N GLN A 14 6.18 5.11 6.19
CA GLN A 14 6.17 3.68 5.88
C GLN A 14 6.01 2.86 7.17
N GLY A 15 6.75 3.20 8.22
CA GLY A 15 6.64 2.57 9.54
C GLY A 15 5.24 2.70 10.17
N LEU A 16 4.58 3.85 9.97
CA LEU A 16 3.19 4.07 10.41
C LEU A 16 2.19 3.25 9.61
N CYS A 17 2.33 3.19 8.28
CA CYS A 17 1.49 2.35 7.41
C CYS A 17 1.63 0.87 7.77
N ARG A 18 2.86 0.41 8.01
CA ARG A 18 3.14 -0.95 8.44
C ARG A 18 2.39 -1.28 9.74
N ARG A 19 2.43 -0.38 10.72
CA ARG A 19 1.71 -0.57 11.99
C ARG A 19 0.21 -0.67 11.76
N TYR A 20 -0.36 0.26 10.99
CA TYR A 20 -1.78 0.30 10.65
C TYR A 20 -2.28 -1.03 10.05
N PHE A 21 -1.55 -1.62 9.10
CA PHE A 21 -1.96 -2.90 8.52
C PHE A 21 -1.72 -4.10 9.44
N ARG A 22 -0.64 -4.08 10.25
CA ARG A 22 -0.42 -5.13 11.27
C ARG A 22 -1.53 -5.17 12.31
N ASP A 23 -2.00 -4.01 12.77
CA ASP A 23 -3.09 -3.91 13.74
C ASP A 23 -4.42 -4.46 13.16
N LYS A 24 -4.52 -4.57 11.83
CA LYS A 24 -5.62 -5.21 11.10
C LYS A 24 -5.40 -6.70 10.77
N GLY A 25 -4.34 -7.32 11.31
CA GLY A 25 -4.05 -8.74 11.13
C GLY A 25 -3.25 -9.10 9.88
N PHE A 26 -2.70 -8.12 9.14
CA PHE A 26 -1.85 -8.40 7.98
C PHE A 26 -0.42 -8.72 8.41
N LEU A 27 0.19 -9.70 7.74
CA LEU A 27 1.64 -9.79 7.63
C LEU A 27 2.15 -8.69 6.71
N THR A 28 3.31 -8.11 7.01
CA THR A 28 3.84 -6.96 6.26
C THR A 28 5.30 -7.15 5.88
N ARG A 29 5.68 -6.71 4.68
CA ARG A 29 7.07 -6.61 4.20
C ARG A 29 7.31 -5.26 3.55
N GLU A 30 8.44 -4.65 3.88
CA GLU A 30 8.92 -3.41 3.27
C GLU A 30 9.83 -3.74 2.10
N GLU A 31 9.99 -2.79 1.18
CA GLU A 31 10.93 -2.85 0.06
C GLU A 31 10.79 -4.12 -0.78
N VAL A 32 9.57 -4.41 -1.26
CA VAL A 32 9.26 -5.63 -2.00
C VAL A 32 9.52 -5.43 -3.50
N PRO A 33 10.52 -6.11 -4.09
CA PRO A 33 10.79 -5.97 -5.51
C PRO A 33 9.66 -6.54 -6.36
N PHE A 34 9.25 -5.80 -7.39
CA PHE A 34 8.26 -6.23 -8.36
C PHE A 34 8.53 -5.64 -9.74
N LEU A 35 8.80 -6.52 -10.71
CA LEU A 35 9.25 -6.16 -12.06
C LEU A 35 10.45 -5.19 -12.00
N LEU A 36 10.26 -3.95 -12.45
CA LEU A 36 11.29 -2.91 -12.49
C LEU A 36 11.16 -1.88 -11.34
N LYS A 37 10.39 -2.21 -10.31
CA LYS A 37 10.04 -1.32 -9.20
C LYS A 37 10.20 -2.04 -7.85
N VAL A 38 10.14 -1.28 -6.78
CA VAL A 38 10.15 -1.77 -5.40
C VAL A 38 8.97 -1.12 -4.71
N ALA A 39 8.02 -1.92 -4.24
CA ALA A 39 6.89 -1.43 -3.47
C ALA A 39 7.35 -1.13 -2.04
N ASP A 40 7.02 0.06 -1.53
CA ASP A 40 7.42 0.46 -0.17
C ASP A 40 6.85 -0.50 0.88
N LEU A 41 5.62 -0.98 0.70
CA LEU A 41 5.00 -1.93 1.63
C LEU A 41 4.07 -2.90 0.89
N PHE A 42 4.22 -4.18 1.19
CA PHE A 42 3.30 -5.24 0.79
C PHE A 42 2.73 -5.93 2.03
N CYS A 43 1.43 -6.16 2.01
CA CYS A 43 0.66 -6.73 3.10
C CYS A 43 -0.09 -7.98 2.63
N PHE A 44 -0.12 -9.02 3.46
CA PHE A 44 -0.80 -10.28 3.17
C PHE A 44 -1.61 -10.74 4.39
N HIS A 45 -2.89 -11.03 4.21
CA HIS A 45 -3.75 -11.55 5.26
C HIS A 45 -3.91 -13.07 5.11
N GLU A 46 -3.30 -13.85 6.00
CA GLU A 46 -3.27 -15.32 5.86
C GLU A 46 -4.66 -15.97 5.90
N GLY A 47 -5.59 -15.39 6.67
CA GLY A 47 -6.94 -15.95 6.82
C GLY A 47 -7.85 -15.74 5.62
N THR A 48 -7.57 -14.74 4.76
CA THR A 48 -8.43 -14.39 3.61
C THR A 48 -7.71 -14.52 2.28
N GLY A 49 -6.37 -14.59 2.28
CA GLY A 49 -5.54 -14.55 1.08
C GLY A 49 -5.37 -13.14 0.50
N GLU A 50 -5.93 -12.10 1.14
CA GLU A 50 -5.93 -10.74 0.61
C GLU A 50 -4.52 -10.13 0.57
N CYS A 51 -4.16 -9.55 -0.57
CA CYS A 51 -2.90 -8.88 -0.81
C CYS A 51 -3.11 -7.37 -0.99
N ILE A 52 -2.36 -6.55 -0.26
CA ILE A 52 -2.40 -5.08 -0.38
C ILE A 52 -1.00 -4.56 -0.68
N ALA A 53 -0.88 -3.67 -1.68
CA ALA A 53 0.34 -2.91 -1.93
C ALA A 53 0.15 -1.44 -1.55
N VAL A 54 1.18 -0.83 -0.96
CA VAL A 54 1.17 0.58 -0.55
C VAL A 54 2.43 1.25 -1.06
N GLU A 55 2.26 2.34 -1.82
CA GLU A 55 3.35 3.26 -2.17
C GLU A 55 3.25 4.49 -1.26
N VAL A 56 4.36 4.83 -0.62
CA VAL A 56 4.50 5.91 0.36
C VAL A 56 5.18 7.09 -0.30
N LYS A 57 4.60 8.28 -0.14
CA LYS A 57 5.26 9.55 -0.49
C LYS A 57 4.96 10.60 0.56
N VAL A 58 5.91 11.51 0.80
CA VAL A 58 5.56 12.72 1.56
C VAL A 58 4.63 13.61 0.73
N ARG A 59 4.94 13.81 -0.56
CA ARG A 59 4.24 14.80 -1.41
C ARG A 59 3.92 14.36 -2.84
N ASN A 60 4.80 13.62 -3.51
CA ASN A 60 4.71 13.40 -4.96
C ASN A 60 3.72 12.28 -5.34
N TRP A 61 2.43 12.54 -5.16
CA TRP A 61 1.37 11.55 -5.41
C TRP A 61 1.27 11.11 -6.88
N ARG A 62 1.68 11.95 -7.84
CA ARG A 62 1.65 11.58 -9.28
C ARG A 62 2.67 10.50 -9.60
N GLN A 63 3.86 10.57 -9.01
CA GLN A 63 4.85 9.50 -9.11
C GLN A 63 4.33 8.22 -8.45
N ALA A 64 3.72 8.36 -7.26
CA ALA A 64 3.13 7.23 -6.56
C ALA A 64 2.01 6.55 -7.37
N LEU A 65 1.18 7.32 -8.09
CA LEU A 65 0.16 6.78 -8.98
C LEU A 65 0.78 5.91 -10.09
N THR A 66 1.85 6.39 -10.73
CA THR A 66 2.57 5.59 -11.75
C THR A 66 3.07 4.25 -11.19
N GLN A 67 3.55 4.23 -9.95
CA GLN A 67 3.99 2.99 -9.28
C GLN A 67 2.82 2.11 -8.86
N ALA A 68 1.77 2.70 -8.27
CA ALA A 68 0.56 2.00 -7.85
C ALA A 68 -0.12 1.24 -9.01
N LEU A 69 -0.15 1.83 -10.21
CA LEU A 69 -0.66 1.18 -11.41
C LEU A 69 0.09 -0.10 -11.78
N VAL A 70 1.40 -0.18 -11.49
CA VAL A 70 2.19 -1.41 -11.67
C VAL A 70 1.82 -2.44 -10.60
N TYR A 71 1.72 -2.02 -9.34
CA TYR A 71 1.45 -2.93 -8.22
C TYR A 71 0.05 -3.54 -8.22
N GLN A 72 -0.89 -2.97 -8.99
CA GLN A 72 -2.20 -3.57 -9.22
C GLN A 72 -2.11 -4.99 -9.79
N MET A 73 -1.01 -5.34 -10.46
CA MET A 73 -0.80 -6.70 -10.96
C MET A 73 -0.50 -7.74 -9.86
N MET A 74 0.02 -7.32 -8.70
CA MET A 74 0.44 -8.22 -7.61
C MET A 74 -0.43 -8.14 -6.35
N ALA A 75 -1.42 -7.25 -6.30
CA ALA A 75 -2.23 -7.01 -5.12
C ALA A 75 -3.73 -6.92 -5.45
N ASP A 76 -4.57 -7.32 -4.51
CA ASP A 76 -6.02 -7.17 -4.53
C ASP A 76 -6.42 -5.71 -4.37
N GLN A 77 -5.71 -4.96 -3.54
CA GLN A 77 -5.94 -3.53 -3.34
C GLN A 77 -4.61 -2.77 -3.39
N VAL A 78 -4.64 -1.54 -3.89
CA VAL A 78 -3.44 -0.68 -3.94
C VAL A 78 -3.75 0.69 -3.39
N TYR A 79 -2.92 1.15 -2.46
CA TYR A 79 -3.03 2.44 -1.82
C TYR A 79 -1.81 3.31 -2.10
N ILE A 80 -2.05 4.61 -2.21
CA ILE A 80 -1.02 5.63 -1.97
C ILE A 80 -1.17 6.07 -0.52
N ALA A 81 -0.10 6.00 0.26
CA ALA A 81 -0.02 6.63 1.56
C ALA A 81 0.73 7.96 1.43
N LEU A 82 0.04 9.06 1.76
CA LEU A 82 0.57 10.40 1.64
C LEU A 82 0.56 11.10 2.99
N SER A 83 1.54 11.97 3.24
CA SER A 83 1.46 12.86 4.40
C SER A 83 0.16 13.67 4.33
N SER A 84 -0.58 13.71 5.44
CA SER A 84 -1.88 14.39 5.55
C SER A 84 -1.81 15.88 5.20
N GLU A 85 -0.62 16.47 5.23
CA GLU A 85 -0.38 17.86 4.81
C GLU A 85 -0.57 18.08 3.30
N TYR A 86 -0.43 17.03 2.48
CA TYR A 86 -0.40 17.13 1.02
C TYR A 86 -1.60 16.45 0.34
N THR A 87 -2.50 15.82 1.09
CA THR A 87 -3.66 15.10 0.53
C THR A 87 -4.67 16.01 -0.17
N LYS A 88 -4.77 17.28 0.25
CA LYS A 88 -5.63 18.28 -0.41
C LYS A 88 -5.28 18.55 -1.88
N ALA A 89 -4.05 18.26 -2.29
CA ALA A 89 -3.58 18.45 -3.67
C ALA A 89 -3.76 17.19 -4.55
N VAL A 90 -4.34 16.12 -3.99
CA VAL A 90 -4.57 14.86 -4.69
C VAL A 90 -5.89 14.95 -5.46
N ASP A 91 -5.85 14.53 -6.71
CA ASP A 91 -7.05 14.35 -7.52
C ASP A 91 -7.67 12.97 -7.20
N CYS A 92 -8.62 12.94 -6.26
CA CYS A 92 -9.26 11.70 -5.83
C CYS A 92 -10.13 11.07 -6.92
N GLU A 93 -10.71 11.86 -7.83
CA GLU A 93 -11.48 11.34 -8.96
C GLU A 93 -10.57 10.59 -9.93
N LEU A 94 -9.38 11.14 -10.21
CA LEU A 94 -8.36 10.43 -10.98
C LEU A 94 -7.95 9.12 -10.29
N LEU A 95 -7.62 9.14 -9.00
CA LEU A 95 -7.24 7.92 -8.27
C LEU A 95 -8.35 6.86 -8.31
N ALA A 96 -9.60 7.26 -8.06
CA ALA A 96 -10.76 6.38 -8.14
C ALA A 96 -10.93 5.78 -9.53
N SER A 97 -10.83 6.60 -10.59
CA SER A 97 -10.91 6.12 -11.99
C SER A 97 -9.79 5.14 -12.36
N LYS A 98 -8.69 5.13 -11.61
CA LYS A 98 -7.56 4.22 -11.78
C LYS A 98 -7.63 3.01 -10.84
N GLY A 99 -8.57 2.96 -9.90
CA GLY A 99 -8.70 1.89 -8.91
C GLY A 99 -7.58 1.91 -7.86
N VAL A 100 -7.19 3.10 -7.41
CA VAL A 100 -6.15 3.31 -6.39
C VAL A 100 -6.75 4.05 -5.20
N GLY A 101 -6.57 3.53 -4.00
CA GLY A 101 -7.01 4.15 -2.75
C GLY A 101 -6.02 5.19 -2.23
N LEU A 102 -6.45 5.98 -1.24
CA LEU A 102 -5.64 7.02 -0.61
C LEU A 102 -5.72 6.94 0.91
N LEU A 103 -4.56 6.84 1.55
CA LEU A 103 -4.38 6.95 3.00
C LEU A 103 -3.70 8.29 3.33
N ALA A 104 -4.26 9.02 4.28
CA ALA A 104 -3.64 10.20 4.86
C ALA A 104 -2.93 9.81 6.15
N VAL A 105 -1.62 10.07 6.23
CA VAL A 105 -0.80 9.74 7.40
C VAL A 105 -0.30 11.02 8.04
N ASP A 106 -0.63 11.24 9.31
CA ASP A 106 -0.14 12.39 10.06
C ASP A 106 1.06 12.08 10.96
N THR A 107 1.67 13.15 11.49
CA THR A 107 2.86 13.05 12.38
C THR A 107 2.55 12.49 13.76
N SER A 108 1.28 12.34 14.14
CA SER A 108 0.88 11.70 15.40
C SER A 108 0.76 10.18 15.28
N GLY A 109 0.83 9.65 14.05
CA GLY A 109 0.64 8.25 13.74
C GLY A 109 -0.78 7.88 13.36
N LYS A 110 -1.68 8.87 13.21
CA LYS A 110 -3.03 8.62 12.71
C LYS A 110 -2.98 8.32 11.22
N VAL A 111 -3.67 7.26 10.81
CA VAL A 111 -3.87 6.88 9.41
C VAL A 111 -5.36 6.96 9.11
N ASP A 112 -5.75 7.92 8.27
CA ASP A 112 -7.12 8.10 7.83
C ASP A 112 -7.30 7.56 6.40
N LEU A 113 -8.31 6.73 6.21
CA LEU A 113 -8.74 6.28 4.89
C LEU A 113 -9.54 7.39 4.19
N ILE A 114 -8.96 7.99 3.15
CA ILE A 114 -9.61 9.07 2.38
C ILE A 114 -10.38 8.53 1.18
N LEU A 115 -9.82 7.50 0.53
CA LEU A 115 -10.43 6.81 -0.60
C LEU A 115 -10.17 5.32 -0.47
N GLU A 116 -11.24 4.52 -0.40
CA GLU A 116 -11.16 3.06 -0.43
C GLU A 116 -10.68 2.58 -1.79
N ALA A 117 -9.74 1.64 -1.80
CA ALA A 117 -9.32 0.99 -3.04
C ALA A 117 -10.32 -0.12 -3.40
N PRO A 118 -10.88 -0.14 -4.61
CA PRO A 118 -11.64 -1.31 -5.08
C PRO A 118 -10.67 -2.49 -5.32
N SER A 119 -11.24 -3.68 -5.53
CA SER A 119 -10.46 -4.80 -6.07
C SER A 119 -9.76 -4.39 -7.36
N SER A 120 -8.48 -4.75 -7.44
CA SER A 120 -7.59 -4.34 -8.51
C SER A 120 -8.06 -4.92 -9.85
N PRO A 121 -8.31 -4.08 -10.87
CA PRO A 121 -8.77 -4.53 -12.18
C PRO A 121 -7.67 -5.21 -12.99
N ARG A 122 -6.41 -5.16 -12.54
CA ARG A 122 -5.23 -5.68 -13.26
C ARG A 122 -4.57 -6.86 -12.55
N ARG A 123 -5.20 -7.37 -11.49
CA ARG A 123 -4.63 -8.41 -10.65
C ARG A 123 -4.31 -9.67 -11.46
N VAL A 124 -3.09 -10.19 -11.32
CA VAL A 124 -2.66 -11.45 -11.93
C VAL A 124 -2.30 -12.43 -10.81
N SER A 125 -3.01 -13.57 -10.76
CA SER A 125 -2.83 -14.58 -9.70
C SER A 125 -1.38 -15.05 -9.58
N TYR A 126 -0.72 -15.32 -10.72
CA TYR A 126 0.69 -15.71 -10.74
C TYR A 126 1.59 -14.71 -10.01
N PHE A 127 1.45 -13.42 -10.28
CA PHE A 127 2.29 -12.40 -9.66
C PHE A 127 2.05 -12.29 -8.16
N ALA A 128 0.80 -12.28 -7.71
CA ALA A 128 0.53 -12.25 -6.28
C ALA A 128 1.09 -13.48 -5.56
N SER A 129 0.90 -14.68 -6.12
CA SER A 129 1.45 -15.91 -5.54
C SER A 129 2.97 -15.89 -5.45
N GLN A 130 3.66 -15.38 -6.48
CA GLN A 130 5.12 -15.23 -6.47
C GLN A 130 5.58 -14.20 -5.42
N VAL A 131 4.90 -13.06 -5.31
CA VAL A 131 5.24 -12.03 -4.31
C VAL A 131 4.99 -12.55 -2.90
N VAL A 132 3.88 -13.25 -2.65
CA VAL A 132 3.61 -13.87 -1.34
C VAL A 132 4.68 -14.92 -1.00
N ALA A 133 5.02 -15.81 -1.93
CA ALA A 133 6.02 -16.86 -1.69
C ALA A 133 7.41 -16.31 -1.38
N THR A 134 7.80 -15.21 -2.03
CA THR A 134 9.12 -14.57 -1.84
C THR A 134 9.15 -13.66 -0.62
N ALA A 135 8.10 -12.85 -0.39
CA ALA A 135 8.00 -11.94 0.74
C ALA A 135 7.73 -12.68 2.07
N PHE A 136 7.00 -13.80 2.01
CA PHE A 136 6.61 -14.62 3.16
C PHE A 136 6.89 -16.11 2.92
N PRO A 137 8.17 -16.54 2.95
CA PRO A 137 8.52 -17.94 2.75
C PRO A 137 7.80 -18.86 3.75
N GLY A 138 7.30 -20.00 3.27
CA GLY A 138 6.57 -20.98 4.07
C GLY A 138 5.09 -20.66 4.30
N ARG A 139 4.57 -19.52 3.81
CA ARG A 139 3.15 -19.14 3.92
C ARG A 139 2.38 -19.21 2.59
N GLY A 140 3.06 -19.57 1.49
CA GLY A 140 2.50 -19.55 0.12
C GLY A 140 1.85 -20.85 -0.37
N THR A 141 1.70 -21.89 0.45
CA THR A 141 1.44 -23.26 -0.07
C THR A 141 0.17 -23.95 0.42
N LEU A 142 -0.69 -23.30 1.22
CA LEU A 142 -1.89 -23.98 1.75
C LEU A 142 -3.25 -23.38 1.34
N ALA A 143 -3.29 -22.15 0.81
CA ALA A 143 -4.57 -21.53 0.43
C ALA A 143 -4.90 -21.62 -1.08
N CYS A 144 -3.91 -21.93 -1.95
CA CYS A 144 -4.10 -21.85 -3.41
C CYS A 144 -4.43 -23.20 -4.10
N LEU A 145 -4.56 -24.29 -3.34
CA LEU A 145 -4.90 -25.64 -3.86
C LEU A 145 -6.31 -26.11 -3.44
N MET A 146 -7.14 -25.22 -2.90
CA MET A 146 -8.52 -25.53 -2.51
C MET A 146 -9.52 -24.74 -3.36
N PHE A 147 -9.43 -24.83 -4.69
CA PHE A 147 -10.56 -24.71 -5.62
C PHE A 147 -10.26 -25.48 -6.91
#